data_AF-A0A2J8ABQ8-F1
#
_entry.id   AF-A0A2J8ABQ8-F1
#
_cell.length_a   1.000
_cell.length_b   1.000
_cell.length_c   1.000
_cell.angle_alpha   90.00
_cell.angle_beta   90.00
_cell.angle_gamma   90.00
#
_symmetry.space_group_name_H-M   'P 1'
#
loop_
_entity.id
_entity.type
_entity.pdbx_description
1 polymer ?
#
loop_
_entity_poly.entity_id
_entity_poly.type
_entity_poly.pdbx_seq_one_letter_code
_entity_poly.pdbx_strand_id
1 'polypeptide(L)'
;MGPSVWGGTAIVAVEAVSAEMSEAWREPWQALRNGTATLMAAAEALGVAVFTSGPLGEGGLLGRLTSRLDDVVQLRAQATTAQKLLQLARSTPGGAMASALVGHKTREFVVANCELAKADPLQEVDFRRAMATVSNILAGPQGGGVAAT
;
A
#
# COMPACT_ATOMS: atom_id res chain seq x y z
N MET A 1 3.61 21.66 -39.57
CA MET A 1 3.69 20.50 -38.65
C MET A 1 4.04 21.05 -37.28
N GLY A 2 3.05 21.16 -36.40
CA GLY A 2 3.29 21.55 -35.01
C GLY A 2 3.96 20.41 -34.24
N PRO A 3 4.75 20.69 -33.19
CA PRO A 3 5.36 19.63 -32.40
C PRO A 3 4.26 18.84 -31.70
N SER A 4 4.24 17.52 -31.92
CA SER A 4 3.41 16.58 -31.20
C SER A 4 3.88 16.51 -29.75
N VAL A 5 3.14 17.16 -28.85
CA VAL A 5 3.37 17.04 -27.41
C VAL A 5 2.83 15.68 -26.98
N TRP A 6 3.70 14.68 -26.84
CA TRP A 6 3.38 13.54 -25.99
C TRP A 6 3.35 14.07 -24.56
N GLY A 7 2.16 14.21 -23.98
CA GLY A 7 1.96 14.59 -22.59
C GLY A 7 2.46 13.48 -21.68
N GLY A 8 3.76 13.43 -21.43
CA GLY A 8 4.40 12.39 -20.64
C GLY A 8 4.09 12.59 -19.15
N THR A 9 3.15 11.81 -18.61
CA THR A 9 3.04 11.54 -17.18
C THR A 9 4.39 10.99 -16.71
N ALA A 10 5.12 11.74 -15.89
CA ALA A 10 6.33 11.21 -15.28
C ALA A 10 5.94 10.12 -14.28
N ILE A 11 6.74 9.06 -14.19
CA ILE A 11 6.47 7.92 -13.30
C ILE A 11 7.54 7.90 -12.22
N VAL A 12 7.12 7.82 -10.96
CA VAL A 12 8.04 7.65 -9.83
C VAL A 12 7.64 6.38 -9.07
N ALA A 13 8.61 5.48 -8.88
CA ALA A 13 8.47 4.38 -7.95
C ALA A 13 8.90 4.86 -6.56
N VAL A 14 8.04 4.70 -5.56
CA VAL A 14 8.33 5.09 -4.18
C VAL A 14 7.98 3.93 -3.28
N GLU A 15 8.86 3.58 -2.34
CA GLU A 15 8.60 2.56 -1.30
C GLU A 15 7.48 2.97 -0.31
N ALA A 16 6.96 4.18 -0.47
CA ALA A 16 6.37 4.94 0.60
C ALA A 16 4.96 4.52 1.04
N VAL A 17 4.33 3.48 0.47
CA VAL A 17 2.97 3.11 0.90
C VAL A 17 2.76 1.64 1.20
N SER A 18 3.58 1.15 2.12
CA SER A 18 3.31 -0.06 2.90
C SER A 18 2.57 0.29 4.20
N ALA A 19 2.11 -0.74 4.93
CA ALA A 19 1.51 -0.55 6.25
C ALA A 19 2.46 0.09 7.29
N GLU A 20 3.78 0.11 7.01
CA GLU A 20 4.82 0.65 7.90
C GLU A 20 5.23 2.09 7.57
N MET A 21 4.78 2.65 6.43
CA MET A 21 5.11 4.02 6.00
C MET A 21 3.84 4.85 5.80
N SER A 22 3.01 4.96 6.83
CA SER A 22 1.73 5.67 6.73
C SER A 22 1.86 7.18 6.49
N GLU A 23 3.03 7.75 6.78
CA GLU A 23 3.37 9.16 6.66
C GLU A 23 3.28 9.67 5.22
N ALA A 24 3.49 8.80 4.23
CA ALA A 24 3.48 9.21 2.82
C ALA A 24 2.11 9.71 2.35
N TRP A 25 1.03 9.18 2.91
CA TRP A 25 -0.33 9.58 2.58
C TRP A 25 -1.00 10.42 3.68
N ARG A 26 -0.44 10.46 4.89
CA ARG A 26 -0.98 11.21 6.04
C ARG A 26 -0.32 12.57 6.27
N GLU A 27 1.01 12.62 6.19
CA GLU A 27 1.77 13.75 6.69
C GLU A 27 2.18 14.69 5.54
N PRO A 28 1.94 16.02 5.66
CA PRO A 28 2.26 16.97 4.61
C PRO A 28 3.72 17.45 4.71
N TRP A 29 4.68 16.60 4.35
CA TRP A 29 6.12 16.88 4.41
C TRP A 29 6.78 17.21 3.07
N GLN A 30 6.10 17.00 1.94
CA GLN A 30 6.64 17.36 0.62
C GLN A 30 6.54 18.87 0.41
N ALA A 31 7.67 19.52 0.16
CA ALA A 31 7.70 20.93 -0.19
C ALA A 31 7.31 21.13 -1.66
N LEU A 32 6.22 21.87 -1.88
CA LEU A 32 5.79 22.36 -3.19
C LEU A 32 5.97 23.88 -3.26
N ARG A 33 5.90 24.44 -4.46
CA ARG A 33 6.03 25.89 -4.68
C ARG A 33 5.02 26.71 -3.86
N ASN A 34 3.86 26.14 -3.54
CA ASN A 34 2.75 26.78 -2.86
C ASN A 34 2.46 26.24 -1.44
N GLY A 35 3.40 25.54 -0.81
CA GLY A 35 3.24 25.04 0.56
C GLY A 35 3.76 23.63 0.75
N THR A 36 3.25 22.91 1.75
CA THR A 36 3.55 21.49 1.95
C THR A 36 2.35 20.62 1.60
N ALA A 37 2.62 19.41 1.12
CA ALA A 37 1.62 18.42 0.74
C ALA A 37 2.07 17.02 1.16
N THR A 38 1.14 16.06 1.16
CA THR A 38 1.50 14.64 1.25
C THR A 38 2.20 14.21 -0.03
N LEU A 39 2.90 13.07 -0.01
CA LEU A 39 3.54 12.54 -1.22
C LEU A 39 2.52 12.32 -2.35
N MET A 40 1.36 11.74 -2.02
CA MET A 40 0.32 11.44 -3.00
C MET A 40 -0.30 12.71 -3.61
N ALA A 41 -0.57 13.72 -2.78
CA ALA A 41 -1.10 15.00 -3.25
C ALA A 41 -0.07 15.77 -4.11
N ALA A 42 1.21 15.71 -3.74
CA ALA A 42 2.29 16.28 -4.54
C ALA A 42 2.44 15.59 -5.90
N ALA A 43 2.42 14.25 -5.92
CA ALA A 43 2.48 13.48 -7.15
C ALA A 43 1.29 13.80 -8.07
N GLU A 44 0.08 13.86 -7.52
CA GLU A 44 -1.13 14.21 -8.28
C GLU A 44 -1.05 15.62 -8.88
N ALA A 45 -0.63 16.61 -8.09
CA ALA A 45 -0.46 18.00 -8.55
C ALA A 45 0.59 18.13 -9.67
N LEU A 46 1.58 17.23 -9.70
CA LEU A 46 2.64 17.21 -10.71
C LEU A 46 2.31 16.29 -11.91
N GLY A 47 1.15 15.62 -11.90
CA GLY A 47 0.80 14.64 -12.95
C GLY A 47 1.75 13.45 -12.97
N VAL A 48 2.19 13.01 -11.78
CA VAL A 48 3.13 11.90 -11.59
C VAL A 48 2.38 10.68 -11.08
N ALA A 49 2.60 9.54 -11.74
CA ALA A 49 2.07 8.25 -11.27
C ALA A 49 3.01 7.64 -10.23
N VAL A 50 2.43 7.05 -9.18
CA VAL A 50 3.15 6.43 -8.05
C VAL A 50 2.98 4.93 -8.09
N PHE A 51 4.10 4.21 -8.11
CA PHE A 51 4.15 2.78 -7.81
C PHE A 51 4.65 2.57 -6.39
N THR A 52 3.99 1.70 -5.64
CA THR A 52 4.45 1.34 -4.28
C THR A 52 5.27 0.07 -4.32
N SER A 53 6.35 0.00 -3.56
CA SER A 53 7.16 -1.22 -3.38
C SER A 53 7.20 -1.65 -1.91
N GLY A 54 7.68 -2.87 -1.66
CA GLY A 54 7.76 -3.41 -0.31
C GLY A 54 6.42 -3.52 0.46
N PRO A 55 5.25 -3.79 -0.17
CA PRO A 55 3.97 -3.81 0.55
C PRO A 55 3.87 -4.88 1.64
N LEU A 56 4.82 -5.84 1.64
CA LEU A 56 4.92 -6.93 2.60
C LEU A 56 6.08 -6.76 3.60
N GLY A 57 6.79 -5.62 3.61
CA GLY A 57 7.95 -5.37 4.47
C GLY A 57 9.02 -6.46 4.33
N GLU A 58 9.38 -6.80 3.09
CA GLU A 58 10.29 -7.91 2.75
C GLU A 58 9.88 -9.29 3.33
N GLY A 59 8.60 -9.46 3.66
CA GLY A 59 8.04 -10.66 4.30
C GLY A 59 7.97 -10.57 5.83
N GLY A 60 8.62 -9.59 6.46
CA GLY A 60 8.55 -9.34 7.90
C GLY A 60 7.13 -9.06 8.40
N LEU A 61 6.33 -8.35 7.60
CA LEU A 61 4.92 -8.10 7.92
C LEU A 61 4.07 -9.37 7.89
N LEU A 62 4.38 -10.34 7.00
CA LEU A 62 3.64 -11.59 6.95
C LEU A 62 3.78 -12.37 8.26
N GLY A 63 4.98 -12.46 8.82
CA GLY A 63 5.19 -13.13 10.11
C GLY A 63 4.45 -12.45 11.26
N ARG A 64 4.43 -11.12 11.28
CA ARG A 64 3.82 -10.32 12.37
C ARG A 64 2.31 -10.21 12.29
N LEU A 65 1.72 -10.32 11.10
CA LEU A 65 0.31 -10.00 10.83
C LEU A 65 -0.53 -11.19 10.37
N THR A 66 0.07 -12.35 10.09
CA THR A 66 -0.71 -13.55 9.74
C THR A 66 -1.68 -13.89 10.85
N SER A 67 -2.92 -14.25 10.46
CA SER A 67 -4.11 -14.42 11.31
C SER A 67 -4.63 -13.16 12.02
N ARG A 68 -3.76 -12.21 12.36
CA ARG A 68 -4.14 -10.98 13.07
C ARG A 68 -4.93 -10.00 12.19
N LEU A 69 -4.89 -10.17 10.86
CA LEU A 69 -5.70 -9.40 9.91
C LEU A 69 -7.03 -10.09 9.57
N ASP A 70 -7.37 -11.22 10.18
CA ASP A 70 -8.59 -11.97 9.84
C ASP A 70 -9.86 -11.26 10.31
N ASP A 71 -9.77 -10.52 11.41
CA ASP A 71 -10.89 -9.76 11.96
C ASP A 71 -11.02 -8.35 11.36
N VAL A 72 -10.14 -7.94 10.45
CA VAL A 72 -10.23 -6.64 9.77
C VAL A 72 -11.32 -6.71 8.71
N VAL A 73 -12.52 -6.25 9.06
CA VAL A 73 -13.74 -6.34 8.24
C VAL A 73 -13.55 -5.84 6.81
N GLN A 74 -12.79 -4.77 6.61
CA GLN A 74 -12.52 -4.17 5.30
C GLN A 74 -11.66 -5.06 4.39
N LEU A 75 -10.92 -6.00 4.97
CA LEU A 75 -9.96 -6.87 4.27
C LEU A 75 -10.45 -8.34 4.22
N ARG A 76 -11.68 -8.61 4.68
CA ARG A 76 -12.24 -9.97 4.75
C ARG A 76 -12.40 -10.66 3.39
N ALA A 77 -12.48 -9.87 2.32
CA ALA A 77 -12.62 -10.40 0.96
C ALA A 77 -11.31 -10.99 0.43
N GLN A 78 -10.17 -10.65 1.04
CA GLN A 78 -8.86 -11.16 0.68
C GLN A 78 -8.55 -12.42 1.50
N ALA A 79 -8.23 -13.51 0.80
CA ALA A 79 -8.04 -14.82 1.41
C ALA A 79 -6.74 -14.93 2.22
N THR A 80 -5.67 -14.23 1.79
CA THR A 80 -4.36 -14.33 2.43
C THR A 80 -3.90 -13.00 3.04
N THR A 81 -3.08 -13.06 4.09
CA THR A 81 -2.42 -11.88 4.69
C THR A 81 -1.70 -11.04 3.64
N ALA A 82 -1.03 -11.69 2.68
CA ALA A 82 -0.35 -11.01 1.58
C ALA A 82 -1.34 -10.22 0.73
N GLN A 83 -2.47 -10.82 0.35
CA GLN A 83 -3.50 -10.11 -0.40
C GLN A 83 -4.11 -8.95 0.40
N LYS A 84 -4.30 -9.10 1.71
CA LYS A 84 -4.79 -8.03 2.59
C LYS A 84 -3.85 -6.83 2.62
N LEU A 85 -2.55 -7.08 2.74
CA LEU A 85 -1.52 -6.03 2.73
C LEU A 85 -1.38 -5.36 1.35
N LEU A 86 -1.44 -6.15 0.28
CA LEU A 86 -1.45 -5.60 -1.09
C LEU A 86 -2.69 -4.76 -1.36
N GLN A 87 -3.85 -5.20 -0.86
CA GLN A 87 -5.09 -4.44 -0.96
C GLN A 87 -4.95 -3.09 -0.26
N LEU A 88 -4.33 -3.03 0.93
CA LEU A 88 -4.03 -1.75 1.58
C LEU A 88 -3.13 -0.88 0.71
N ALA A 89 -1.97 -1.40 0.29
CA ALA A 89 -0.98 -0.64 -0.47
C ALA A 89 -1.57 -0.03 -1.77
N ARG A 90 -2.35 -0.80 -2.52
CA ARG A 90 -2.98 -0.32 -3.76
C ARG A 90 -4.20 0.59 -3.54
N SER A 91 -4.74 0.62 -2.32
CA SER A 91 -5.90 1.46 -1.96
C SER A 91 -5.49 2.75 -1.26
N THR A 92 -4.21 3.10 -1.35
CA THR A 92 -3.69 4.38 -0.86
C THR A 92 -4.50 5.53 -1.46
N PRO A 93 -5.08 6.41 -0.63
CA PRO A 93 -5.83 7.56 -1.10
C PRO A 93 -4.97 8.52 -1.93
N GLY A 94 -5.56 9.04 -3.00
CA GLY A 94 -4.93 9.99 -3.93
C GLY A 94 -4.99 9.49 -5.37
N GLY A 95 -5.20 10.40 -6.32
CA GLY A 95 -5.35 10.09 -7.74
C GLY A 95 -4.06 9.61 -8.41
N ALA A 96 -2.91 9.83 -7.77
CA ALA A 96 -1.61 9.44 -8.28
C ALA A 96 -1.26 7.95 -8.09
N MET A 97 -2.03 7.18 -7.29
CA MET A 97 -1.71 5.77 -7.02
C MET A 97 -1.94 4.90 -8.26
N ALA A 98 -0.87 4.35 -8.83
CA ALA A 98 -0.94 3.54 -10.04
C ALA A 98 -1.00 2.04 -9.75
N SER A 99 -0.08 1.50 -8.95
CA SER A 99 -0.06 0.07 -8.63
C SER A 99 0.87 -0.26 -7.45
N ALA A 100 0.57 -1.37 -6.76
CA ALA A 100 1.45 -1.95 -5.76
C ALA A 100 2.30 -3.07 -6.36
N LEU A 101 3.60 -2.96 -6.22
CA LEU A 101 4.59 -3.90 -6.73
C LEU A 101 4.93 -4.95 -5.68
N VAL A 102 4.83 -6.21 -6.05
CA VAL A 102 5.19 -7.34 -5.20
C VAL A 102 5.89 -8.42 -6.01
N GLY A 103 7.05 -8.85 -5.51
CA GLY A 103 7.78 -9.98 -6.05
C GLY A 103 7.46 -11.25 -5.28
N HIS A 104 7.49 -12.40 -5.96
CA HIS A 104 7.45 -13.72 -5.31
C HIS A 104 8.29 -14.72 -6.09
N LYS A 105 8.92 -15.67 -5.39
CA LYS A 105 9.75 -16.73 -5.98
C LYS A 105 8.96 -17.94 -6.50
N THR A 106 7.64 -17.92 -6.34
CA THR A 106 6.78 -19.11 -6.45
C THR A 106 5.55 -18.74 -7.25
N ARG A 107 5.28 -19.47 -8.33
CA ARG A 107 4.25 -19.14 -9.31
C ARG A 107 2.86 -19.08 -8.69
N GLU A 108 2.56 -20.01 -7.79
CA GLU A 108 1.28 -20.16 -7.12
C GLU A 108 0.90 -18.88 -6.37
N PHE A 109 1.85 -18.27 -5.66
CA PHE A 109 1.64 -17.02 -4.94
C PHE A 109 1.59 -15.80 -5.86
N VAL A 110 2.29 -15.82 -7.01
CA VAL A 110 2.12 -14.79 -8.05
C VAL A 110 0.69 -14.80 -8.56
N VAL A 111 0.19 -15.98 -8.95
CA VAL A 111 -1.18 -16.14 -9.46
C VAL A 111 -2.21 -15.73 -8.40
N ALA A 112 -2.04 -16.16 -7.15
CA ALA A 112 -2.92 -15.75 -6.06
C ALA A 112 -2.93 -14.23 -5.85
N ASN A 113 -1.77 -13.56 -5.91
CA ASN A 113 -1.71 -12.10 -5.78
C ASN A 113 -2.36 -11.39 -6.97
N CYS A 114 -2.25 -11.93 -8.19
CA CYS A 114 -2.89 -11.38 -9.39
C CYS A 114 -4.42 -11.41 -9.32
N GLU A 115 -5.03 -12.29 -8.54
CA GLU A 115 -6.48 -12.30 -8.33
C GLU A 115 -7.01 -10.98 -7.76
N LEU A 116 -6.17 -10.23 -7.02
CA LEU A 116 -6.54 -8.89 -6.56
C LEU A 116 -6.89 -7.95 -7.70
N ALA A 117 -6.30 -8.11 -8.90
CA ALA A 117 -6.59 -7.23 -10.03
C ALA A 117 -8.08 -7.19 -10.41
N LYS A 118 -8.86 -8.21 -10.01
CA LYS A 118 -10.31 -8.31 -10.21
C LYS A 118 -11.13 -7.55 -9.15
N ALA A 119 -10.50 -7.21 -8.03
CA ALA A 119 -11.11 -6.43 -6.95
C ALA A 119 -10.76 -4.95 -7.10
N ASP A 120 -11.75 -4.10 -6.85
CA ASP A 120 -11.56 -2.66 -6.77
C ASP A 120 -10.69 -2.29 -5.55
N PRO A 121 -9.88 -1.22 -5.65
CA PRO A 121 -9.28 -0.61 -4.47
C PRO A 121 -10.35 -0.23 -3.42
N LEU A 122 -9.98 -0.28 -2.15
CA LEU A 122 -10.85 0.17 -1.06
C LEU A 122 -11.18 1.65 -1.22
N GLN A 123 -12.41 2.01 -0.87
CA GLN A 123 -12.78 3.40 -0.70
C GLN A 123 -11.98 4.01 0.44
N GLU A 124 -11.68 5.31 0.35
CA GLU A 124 -10.81 6.00 1.31
C GLU A 124 -11.27 5.83 2.77
N VAL A 125 -12.58 5.83 3.02
CA VAL A 125 -13.13 5.61 4.36
C VAL A 125 -12.78 4.22 4.92
N ASP A 126 -12.85 3.19 4.07
CA ASP A 126 -12.54 1.82 4.47
C ASP A 126 -11.04 1.60 4.57
N PHE A 127 -10.26 2.19 3.66
CA PHE A 127 -8.81 2.22 3.78
C PHE A 127 -8.36 2.84 5.11
N ARG A 128 -8.88 4.02 5.45
CA ARG A 128 -8.54 4.73 6.71
C ARG A 128 -8.90 3.88 7.93
N ARG A 129 -10.07 3.23 7.93
CA ARG A 129 -10.50 2.31 9.00
C ARG A 129 -9.57 1.10 9.11
N ALA A 130 -9.27 0.46 7.99
CA ALA A 130 -8.38 -0.71 7.95
C ALA A 130 -6.98 -0.35 8.45
N MET A 131 -6.41 0.76 7.97
CA MET A 131 -5.10 1.24 8.40
C MET A 131 -5.06 1.60 9.89
N ALA A 132 -6.11 2.21 10.44
CA ALA A 132 -6.18 2.47 11.88
C ALA A 132 -6.10 1.16 12.71
N THR A 133 -6.85 0.14 12.30
CA THR A 133 -6.81 -1.18 12.94
C THR A 133 -5.44 -1.84 12.79
N VAL A 134 -4.84 -1.81 11.59
CA VAL A 134 -3.51 -2.38 11.34
C VAL A 134 -2.43 -1.67 12.15
N SER A 135 -2.45 -0.34 12.24
CA SER A 135 -1.53 0.41 13.08
C SER A 135 -1.64 0.01 14.56
N ASN A 136 -2.86 -0.18 15.07
CA ASN A 136 -3.07 -0.65 16.45
C ASN A 136 -2.53 -2.08 16.65
N ILE A 137 -2.71 -2.97 15.68
CA ILE A 137 -2.15 -4.33 15.71
C ILE A 137 -0.62 -4.29 15.73
N LEU A 138 0.00 -3.42 14.91
CA LEU A 138 1.45 -3.27 14.83
C LEU A 138 2.06 -2.66 16.10
N ALA A 139 1.33 -1.78 16.80
CA ALA A 139 1.74 -1.13 18.04
C ALA A 139 1.51 -2.00 19.30
N GLY A 140 0.62 -3.00 19.23
CA GLY A 140 0.34 -3.91 20.34
C GLY A 140 1.54 -4.82 20.69
N PRO A 141 1.57 -5.42 21.90
CA PRO A 141 2.66 -6.30 22.31
C PRO A 141 2.83 -7.44 21.30
N GLN A 142 4.08 -7.66 20.86
CA GLN A 142 4.41 -8.78 19.97
C GLN A 142 4.07 -10.08 20.71
N GLY A 143 3.07 -10.82 20.20
CA GLY A 143 2.69 -12.12 20.74
C GLY A 143 3.93 -13.01 20.84
N GLY A 144 4.10 -13.62 22.02
CA GLY A 144 5.33 -14.26 22.46
C GLY A 144 5.92 -15.22 21.43
N GLY A 145 7.24 -15.16 21.31
CA GLY A 145 8.01 -16.21 20.63
C GLY A 145 7.63 -17.55 21.25
N VAL A 146 7.22 -18.48 20.39
CA VAL A 146 7.10 -19.88 20.77
C VAL A 146 8.50 -20.34 21.14
N ALA A 147 8.76 -20.47 22.44
CA ALA A 147 9.94 -21.17 22.92
C ALA A 147 9.86 -22.59 22.38
N ALA A 148 10.83 -22.95 21.55
CA ALA A 148 11.06 -24.32 21.16
C ALA A 148 11.40 -25.12 22.42
N THR A 149 10.50 -26.02 22.80
CA THR A 149 10.80 -27.17 23.68
C THR A 149 11.08 -28.39 22.83
#